data_AF-A0A425Y3B3-F1
#
_entry.id   AF-A0A425Y3B3-F1
#
_cell.length_a   1.000
_cell.length_b   1.000
_cell.length_c   1.000
_cell.angle_alpha   90.00
_cell.angle_beta   90.00
_cell.angle_gamma   90.00
#
_symmetry.space_group_name_H-M   'P 1'
#
loop_
_entity.id
_entity.type
_entity.pdbx_description
1 polymer ?
#
loop_
_entity_poly.entity_id
_entity_poly.type
_entity_poly.pdbx_seq_one_letter_code
_entity_poly.pdbx_strand_id
1 'polypeptide(L)'
;MANFYMKYILFIIFLIGALNSTKSQEPTYGRYGVIDRQVKRVPDSLANNIVHLHHYLDSIGVDDEERIRIFYMWIITNIKYENQVELLFDKNLLFYMGSNNSVSPVSVLKKRKAVCEGFSRLFQFFCQQSGIEAYTIGGYISKKGAFQDRATHSWNIVKLNDEWRFFDLTWAYASFEHTGIKSSTNEFYMVKPQEFVLSHLPLVPMWQFLETPVPISIFNMGNDMINIYLIKQKPHYNYEDSLKTYKKLGARERCLKMADEIYKTNSSNKFNRAIEYLRYARVILSFQNASEKKELKELLEAKDKIKKAMLFFRETQDVSAQLMFLQALDHLLILEKWIQITQSQNKKASESKF
;
A
#
# COMPACT_ATOMS: atom_id res chain seq x y z
N MET A 1 -53.51 -39.97 -13.89
CA MET A 1 -53.58 -38.87 -12.92
C MET A 1 -52.51 -39.01 -11.83
N ALA A 2 -51.22 -39.01 -12.21
CA ALA A 2 -50.11 -39.06 -11.25
C ALA A 2 -48.99 -38.05 -11.56
N ASN A 3 -49.08 -37.32 -12.68
CA ASN A 3 -48.09 -36.34 -13.13
C ASN A 3 -48.54 -34.87 -12.97
N PHE A 4 -49.64 -34.61 -12.26
CA PHE A 4 -50.14 -33.25 -12.01
C PHE A 4 -49.89 -32.76 -10.57
N TYR A 5 -49.64 -33.67 -9.62
CA TYR A 5 -49.42 -33.32 -8.21
C TYR A 5 -47.95 -33.17 -7.79
N MET A 6 -46.98 -33.57 -8.64
CA MET A 6 -45.55 -33.47 -8.30
C MET A 6 -44.90 -32.12 -8.65
N LYS A 7 -45.61 -31.25 -9.39
CA LYS A 7 -45.12 -29.89 -9.74
C LYS A 7 -45.52 -28.81 -8.73
N TYR A 8 -46.46 -29.06 -7.83
CA TYR A 8 -46.90 -28.09 -6.83
C TYR A 8 -46.25 -28.27 -5.44
N ILE A 9 -45.66 -29.44 -5.15
CA ILE A 9 -44.93 -29.68 -3.89
C ILE A 9 -43.52 -29.08 -3.93
N LEU A 10 -42.88 -29.01 -5.11
CA LEU A 10 -41.58 -28.36 -5.30
C LEU A 10 -41.66 -26.82 -5.33
N PHE A 11 -42.85 -26.24 -5.50
CA PHE A 11 -43.03 -24.78 -5.52
C PHE A 11 -43.32 -24.19 -4.12
N ILE A 12 -43.81 -25.00 -3.18
CA ILE A 12 -44.09 -24.56 -1.80
C ILE A 12 -42.86 -24.71 -0.89
N ILE A 13 -41.95 -25.65 -1.16
CA ILE A 13 -40.66 -25.76 -0.45
C ILE A 13 -39.69 -24.63 -0.87
N PHE A 14 -39.87 -24.05 -2.07
CA PHE A 14 -39.06 -22.93 -2.55
C PHE A 14 -39.57 -21.54 -2.10
N LEU A 15 -40.80 -21.44 -1.58
CA LEU A 15 -41.38 -20.18 -1.09
C LEU A 15 -41.33 -19.99 0.44
N ILE A 16 -40.95 -21.01 1.21
CA ILE A 16 -40.77 -20.90 2.68
C ILE A 16 -39.28 -20.84 3.07
N GLY A 17 -38.35 -21.21 2.19
CA GLY A 17 -36.90 -20.99 2.41
C GLY A 17 -36.38 -19.61 1.99
N ALA A 18 -37.15 -18.85 1.20
CA ALA A 18 -36.76 -17.57 0.61
C ALA A 18 -37.18 -16.33 1.44
N LEU A 19 -37.50 -16.52 2.73
CA LEU A 19 -37.83 -15.45 3.68
C LEU A 19 -36.88 -15.41 4.89
N ASN A 20 -35.63 -15.83 4.71
CA ASN A 20 -34.53 -15.39 5.57
C ASN A 20 -33.60 -14.45 4.79
N SER A 21 -34.18 -13.36 4.26
CA SER A 21 -33.47 -12.08 4.26
C SER A 21 -33.35 -11.63 5.72
N THR A 22 -32.54 -12.33 6.50
CA THR A 22 -31.95 -11.68 7.66
C THR A 22 -31.12 -10.56 7.08
N LYS A 23 -31.67 -9.33 7.07
CA LYS A 23 -30.84 -8.18 7.41
C LYS A 23 -30.14 -8.61 8.68
N SER A 24 -28.89 -9.04 8.60
CA SER A 24 -28.11 -9.31 9.79
C SER A 24 -27.97 -7.96 10.47
N GLN A 25 -28.86 -7.68 11.40
CA GLN A 25 -28.62 -6.64 12.37
C GLN A 25 -27.44 -7.17 13.18
N GLU A 26 -26.30 -6.51 13.01
CA GLU A 26 -25.15 -6.80 13.85
C GLU A 26 -25.58 -6.73 15.33
N PRO A 27 -25.02 -7.57 16.19
CA PRO A 27 -25.19 -7.41 17.63
C PRO A 27 -24.87 -5.96 17.99
N THR A 28 -25.78 -5.33 18.71
CA THR A 28 -25.81 -3.87 18.95
C THR A 28 -24.56 -3.35 19.67
N TYR A 29 -23.72 -4.27 20.17
CA TYR A 29 -22.50 -4.05 20.94
C TYR A 29 -21.37 -5.03 20.52
N GLY A 30 -20.81 -4.86 19.32
CA GLY A 30 -19.42 -5.27 19.08
C GLY A 30 -18.44 -4.32 19.79
N ARG A 31 -17.18 -4.73 20.00
CA ARG A 31 -16.10 -3.93 20.65
C ARG A 31 -16.06 -2.46 20.17
N TYR A 32 -16.27 -2.24 18.87
CA TYR A 32 -16.21 -0.92 18.24
C TYR A 32 -17.57 -0.31 17.88
N GLY A 33 -18.69 -0.89 18.33
CA GLY A 33 -20.03 -0.51 17.86
C GLY A 33 -20.42 0.96 18.14
N VAL A 34 -19.96 1.54 19.25
CA VAL A 34 -20.18 2.96 19.58
C VAL A 34 -19.38 3.86 18.63
N ILE A 35 -18.09 3.58 18.47
CA ILE A 35 -17.16 4.32 17.62
C ILE A 35 -17.63 4.30 16.15
N ASP A 36 -17.98 3.12 15.63
CA ASP A 36 -18.43 2.97 14.24
C ASP A 36 -19.74 3.72 13.93
N ARG A 37 -20.56 4.02 14.96
CA ARG A 37 -21.75 4.87 14.82
C ARG A 37 -21.40 6.35 14.83
N GLN A 38 -20.42 6.77 15.62
CA GLN A 38 -19.92 8.16 15.61
C GLN A 38 -19.27 8.49 14.26
N VAL A 39 -18.43 7.59 13.75
CA VAL A 39 -17.78 7.72 12.43
C VAL A 39 -18.81 7.93 11.31
N LYS A 40 -19.92 7.19 11.33
CA LYS A 40 -21.00 7.33 10.34
C LYS A 40 -21.66 8.72 10.33
N ARG A 41 -21.56 9.46 11.44
CA ARG A 41 -22.17 10.79 11.60
C ARG A 41 -21.22 11.94 11.26
N VAL A 42 -19.98 11.65 10.85
CA VAL A 42 -19.01 12.66 10.44
C VAL A 42 -19.58 13.45 9.25
N PRO A 43 -19.70 14.79 9.34
CA PRO A 43 -20.25 15.59 8.24
C PRO A 43 -19.36 15.54 6.99
N ASP A 44 -19.98 15.36 5.82
CA ASP A 44 -19.27 15.34 4.53
C ASP A 44 -18.54 16.65 4.21
N SER A 45 -19.01 17.78 4.76
CA SER A 45 -18.39 19.09 4.56
C SER A 45 -16.94 19.16 5.06
N LEU A 46 -16.58 18.35 6.05
CA LEU A 46 -15.23 18.28 6.61
C LEU A 46 -14.23 17.66 5.63
N ALA A 47 -14.68 16.81 4.72
CA ALA A 47 -13.82 16.12 3.77
C ALA A 47 -13.23 17.03 2.67
N ASN A 48 -13.59 18.32 2.63
CA ASN A 48 -12.96 19.27 1.72
C ASN A 48 -11.57 19.72 2.20
N ASN A 49 -11.24 19.49 3.47
CA ASN A 49 -9.94 19.82 4.05
C ASN A 49 -9.44 18.66 4.90
N ILE A 50 -8.34 18.03 4.45
CA ILE A 50 -7.80 16.83 5.09
C ILE A 50 -7.37 17.07 6.55
N VAL A 51 -6.92 18.28 6.89
CA VAL A 51 -6.50 18.64 8.25
C VAL A 51 -7.71 18.80 9.17
N HIS A 52 -8.75 19.50 8.71
CA HIS A 52 -9.99 19.64 9.50
C HIS A 52 -10.68 18.30 9.73
N LEU A 53 -10.72 17.46 8.69
CA LEU A 53 -11.23 16.11 8.80
C LEU A 53 -10.42 15.29 9.81
N HIS A 54 -9.08 15.34 9.71
CA HIS A 54 -8.20 14.63 10.65
C HIS A 54 -8.46 15.08 12.09
N HIS A 55 -8.45 16.39 12.38
CA HIS A 55 -8.70 16.90 13.73
C HIS A 55 -10.06 16.45 14.28
N TYR A 56 -11.10 16.46 13.45
CA TYR A 56 -12.43 16.01 13.87
C TYR A 56 -12.43 14.51 14.19
N LEU A 57 -11.88 13.68 13.30
CA LEU A 57 -11.79 12.23 13.50
C LEU A 57 -10.94 11.90 14.74
N ASP A 58 -9.80 12.54 14.89
CA ASP A 58 -8.89 12.37 16.02
C ASP A 58 -9.57 12.70 17.35
N SER A 59 -10.37 13.77 17.39
CA SER A 59 -11.11 14.20 18.60
C SER A 59 -12.18 13.22 19.09
N ILE A 60 -12.61 12.27 18.25
CA ILE A 60 -13.59 11.25 18.65
C ILE A 60 -12.91 10.16 19.50
N GLY A 61 -11.65 9.84 19.23
CA GLY A 61 -10.95 8.72 19.87
C GLY A 61 -10.29 9.12 21.19
N VAL A 62 -10.47 8.31 22.23
CA VAL A 62 -9.86 8.57 23.53
C VAL A 62 -8.40 8.07 23.60
N ASP A 63 -8.10 6.98 22.90
CA ASP A 63 -6.78 6.38 22.80
C ASP A 63 -6.39 6.05 21.35
N ASP A 64 -5.18 5.54 21.16
CA ASP A 64 -4.64 5.26 19.83
C ASP A 64 -5.39 4.14 19.11
N GLU A 65 -5.88 3.12 19.83
CA GLU A 65 -6.66 2.05 19.23
C GLU A 65 -7.99 2.57 18.68
N GLU A 66 -8.67 3.42 19.46
CA GLU A 66 -9.91 4.06 19.02
C GLU A 66 -9.67 4.99 17.82
N ARG A 67 -8.62 5.81 17.84
CA ARG A 67 -8.23 6.68 16.71
C ARG A 67 -7.99 5.86 15.44
N ILE A 68 -7.23 4.76 15.55
CA ILE A 68 -6.97 3.83 14.46
C ILE A 68 -8.29 3.26 13.92
N ARG A 69 -9.21 2.82 14.79
CA ARG A 69 -10.54 2.32 14.38
C ARG A 69 -11.34 3.37 13.63
N ILE A 70 -11.33 4.60 14.13
CA ILE A 70 -12.03 5.74 13.53
C ILE A 70 -11.51 6.00 12.12
N PHE A 71 -10.19 6.11 11.95
CA PHE A 71 -9.58 6.35 10.65
C PHE A 71 -9.86 5.20 9.68
N TYR A 72 -9.71 3.96 10.16
CA TYR A 72 -9.95 2.75 9.38
C TYR A 72 -11.38 2.70 8.84
N MET A 73 -12.38 2.85 9.71
CA MET A 73 -13.78 2.78 9.34
C MET A 73 -14.24 3.97 8.52
N TRP A 74 -13.72 5.17 8.81
CA TRP A 74 -14.06 6.34 8.02
C TRP A 74 -13.60 6.15 6.58
N ILE A 75 -12.37 5.70 6.35
CA ILE A 75 -11.84 5.47 5.00
C ILE A 75 -12.65 4.40 4.27
N ILE A 76 -12.88 3.23 4.89
CA ILE A 76 -13.63 2.12 4.27
C ILE A 76 -15.05 2.53 3.86
N THR A 77 -15.69 3.41 4.62
CA THR A 77 -17.09 3.80 4.35
C THR A 77 -17.23 5.03 3.46
N ASN A 78 -16.15 5.78 3.22
CA ASN A 78 -16.19 7.07 2.51
C ASN A 78 -15.32 7.12 1.24
N ILE A 79 -14.42 6.18 1.04
CA ILE A 79 -13.57 6.09 -0.16
C ILE A 79 -13.95 4.84 -0.92
N LYS A 80 -14.25 4.98 -2.21
CA LYS A 80 -14.56 3.85 -3.08
C LYS A 80 -13.29 3.25 -3.67
N TYR A 81 -13.23 1.93 -3.71
CA TYR A 81 -12.22 1.25 -4.50
C TYR A 81 -12.56 1.39 -5.99
N GLU A 82 -11.55 1.64 -6.82
CA GLU A 82 -11.69 1.64 -8.27
C GLU A 82 -10.68 0.64 -8.86
N ASN A 83 -11.14 -0.29 -9.70
CA ASN A 83 -10.27 -1.36 -10.18
C ASN A 83 -9.14 -0.77 -11.04
N GLN A 84 -7.91 -1.24 -10.85
CA GLN A 84 -6.73 -0.87 -11.64
C GLN A 84 -6.99 -0.95 -13.15
N VAL A 85 -7.81 -1.90 -13.62
CA VAL A 85 -8.14 -2.09 -15.04
C VAL A 85 -9.11 -1.03 -15.59
N GLU A 86 -10.08 -0.56 -14.81
CA GLU A 86 -10.99 0.52 -15.23
C GLU A 86 -10.28 1.89 -15.21
N LEU A 87 -9.29 2.05 -14.33
CA LEU A 87 -8.44 3.24 -14.27
C LEU A 87 -7.45 3.36 -15.44
N LEU A 88 -7.15 2.26 -16.14
CA LEU A 88 -6.30 2.31 -17.36
C LEU A 88 -6.97 3.08 -18.51
N PHE A 89 -8.29 3.28 -18.48
CA PHE A 89 -9.05 3.97 -19.52
C PHE A 89 -9.44 5.41 -19.17
N ASP A 90 -9.18 5.88 -17.95
CA ASP A 90 -9.35 7.29 -17.59
C ASP A 90 -8.04 8.05 -17.85
N LYS A 91 -8.04 8.86 -18.92
CA LYS A 91 -6.92 9.75 -19.31
C LYS A 91 -6.48 10.73 -18.19
N ASN A 92 -7.24 10.87 -17.11
CA ASN A 92 -6.95 11.73 -15.97
C ASN A 92 -6.48 10.97 -14.70
N LEU A 93 -6.47 9.63 -14.71
CA LEU A 93 -6.05 8.80 -13.57
C LEU A 93 -4.91 7.84 -13.96
N LEU A 94 -3.70 8.15 -13.52
CA LEU A 94 -2.60 7.19 -13.48
C LEU A 94 -2.49 6.64 -12.07
N PHE A 95 -2.91 5.40 -11.84
CA PHE A 95 -2.65 4.67 -10.59
C PHE A 95 -1.57 3.60 -10.82
N TYR A 96 -0.44 3.76 -10.14
CA TYR A 96 0.64 2.79 -9.97
C TYR A 96 1.38 3.12 -8.68
N MET A 97 2.09 2.13 -8.15
CA MET A 97 2.95 2.33 -6.99
C MET A 97 3.95 3.47 -7.28
N GLY A 98 3.71 4.67 -6.74
CA GLY A 98 4.50 5.87 -7.03
C GLY A 98 4.03 6.80 -8.16
N SER A 99 2.86 6.62 -8.79
CA SER A 99 2.31 7.64 -9.71
C SER A 99 1.52 8.71 -8.95
N ASN A 100 1.93 9.97 -9.05
CA ASN A 100 1.48 11.07 -8.18
C ASN A 100 -0.02 11.44 -8.26
N ASN A 101 -0.82 10.85 -9.14
CA ASN A 101 -2.14 11.41 -9.49
C ASN A 101 -3.31 10.86 -8.66
N SER A 102 -3.12 9.73 -7.95
CA SER A 102 -4.16 9.11 -7.10
C SER A 102 -3.61 8.46 -5.81
N VAL A 103 -2.38 8.80 -5.43
CA VAL A 103 -1.70 8.30 -4.20
C VAL A 103 -1.54 9.38 -3.12
N SER A 104 -1.75 10.65 -3.47
CA SER A 104 -1.73 11.74 -2.48
C SER A 104 -2.99 11.65 -1.61
N PRO A 105 -2.87 11.68 -0.26
CA PRO A 105 -4.02 11.70 0.65
C PRO A 105 -5.06 12.78 0.31
N VAL A 106 -4.60 13.97 -0.11
CA VAL A 106 -5.47 15.08 -0.53
C VAL A 106 -6.25 14.72 -1.80
N SER A 107 -5.59 14.10 -2.78
CA SER A 107 -6.24 13.69 -4.03
C SER A 107 -7.25 12.58 -3.79
N VAL A 108 -6.93 11.59 -2.94
CA VAL A 108 -7.85 10.52 -2.55
C VAL A 108 -9.10 11.09 -1.90
N LEU A 109 -8.91 12.00 -0.94
CA LEU A 109 -9.99 12.66 -0.23
C LEU A 109 -10.89 13.47 -1.19
N LYS A 110 -10.28 14.27 -2.07
CA LYS A 110 -11.02 15.08 -3.06
C LYS A 110 -11.80 14.23 -4.05
N LYS A 111 -11.23 13.13 -4.53
CA LYS A 111 -11.84 12.25 -5.53
C LYS A 111 -12.83 11.25 -4.91
N ARG A 112 -12.73 10.97 -3.61
CA ARG A 112 -13.45 9.90 -2.90
C ARG A 112 -13.26 8.52 -3.54
N LYS A 113 -12.14 8.34 -4.24
CA LYS A 113 -11.79 7.13 -4.98
C LYS A 113 -10.30 6.89 -4.90
N ALA A 114 -9.91 5.64 -4.74
CA ALA A 114 -8.52 5.23 -4.80
C ALA A 114 -8.41 3.74 -5.09
N VAL A 115 -7.18 3.25 -5.25
CA VAL A 115 -6.90 1.82 -5.09
C VAL A 115 -5.94 1.63 -3.91
N CYS A 116 -5.41 0.42 -3.71
CA CYS A 116 -4.70 0.01 -2.50
C CYS A 116 -3.64 0.99 -1.95
N GLU A 117 -2.74 1.55 -2.77
CA GLU A 117 -1.76 2.54 -2.27
C GLU A 117 -2.45 3.83 -1.79
N GLY A 118 -3.53 4.28 -2.43
CA GLY A 118 -4.24 5.49 -2.01
C GLY A 118 -4.99 5.31 -0.69
N PHE A 119 -5.66 4.17 -0.50
CA PHE A 119 -6.25 3.79 0.81
C PHE A 119 -5.18 3.79 1.89
N SER A 120 -4.09 3.06 1.65
CA SER A 120 -3.05 2.87 2.65
C SER A 120 -2.28 4.15 2.98
N ARG A 121 -2.04 5.04 2.01
CA ARG A 121 -1.39 6.33 2.26
C ARG A 121 -2.28 7.32 2.99
N LEU A 122 -3.59 7.33 2.71
CA LEU A 122 -4.53 8.15 3.46
C LEU A 122 -4.60 7.70 4.93
N PHE A 123 -4.64 6.40 5.17
CA PHE A 123 -4.63 5.85 6.53
C PHE A 123 -3.30 6.12 7.26
N GLN A 124 -2.16 5.92 6.59
CA GLN A 124 -0.86 6.29 7.14
C GLN A 124 -0.81 7.77 7.51
N PHE A 125 -1.32 8.65 6.63
CA PHE A 125 -1.36 10.08 6.89
C PHE A 125 -2.13 10.39 8.18
N PHE A 126 -3.35 9.87 8.35
CA PHE A 126 -4.11 10.12 9.57
C PHE A 126 -3.43 9.61 10.83
N CYS A 127 -2.89 8.38 10.80
CA CYS A 127 -2.14 7.83 11.94
C CYS A 127 -0.95 8.73 12.31
N GLN A 128 -0.13 9.11 11.31
CA GLN A 128 1.07 9.92 11.56
C GLN A 128 0.74 11.35 12.03
N GLN A 129 -0.37 11.94 11.57
CA GLN A 129 -0.83 13.23 12.10
C GLN A 129 -1.27 13.15 13.57
N SER A 130 -1.67 11.97 14.05
CA SER A 130 -1.96 11.71 15.48
C SER A 130 -0.74 11.23 16.27
N GLY A 131 0.47 11.28 15.71
CA GLY A 131 1.69 10.79 16.36
C GLY A 131 1.82 9.26 16.41
N ILE A 132 0.92 8.53 15.74
CA ILE A 132 0.90 7.07 15.70
C ILE A 132 1.85 6.58 14.61
N GLU A 133 2.80 5.74 14.98
CA GLU A 133 3.79 5.22 14.05
C GLU A 133 3.14 4.22 13.07
N ALA A 134 3.09 4.60 11.80
CA ALA A 134 2.47 3.81 10.73
C ALA A 134 3.29 3.85 9.43
N TYR A 135 3.22 2.75 8.67
CA TYR A 135 3.87 2.60 7.37
C TYR A 135 2.93 1.98 6.33
N THR A 136 2.95 2.51 5.11
CA THR A 136 2.43 1.86 3.91
C THR A 136 3.48 0.92 3.35
N ILE A 137 3.15 -0.36 3.26
CA ILE A 137 4.05 -1.42 2.78
C ILE A 137 3.49 -2.04 1.52
N GLY A 138 4.35 -2.24 0.52
CA GLY A 138 4.04 -2.99 -0.68
C GLY A 138 4.46 -4.45 -0.55
N GLY A 139 3.69 -5.35 -1.17
CA GLY A 139 4.01 -6.77 -1.15
C GLY A 139 3.17 -7.65 -2.08
N TYR A 140 3.40 -8.94 -1.95
CA TYR A 140 2.74 -10.01 -2.69
C TYR A 140 1.46 -10.40 -1.96
N ILE A 141 0.45 -10.79 -2.72
CA ILE A 141 -0.78 -11.39 -2.19
C ILE A 141 -0.93 -12.82 -2.71
N SER A 142 -1.38 -13.72 -1.85
CA SER A 142 -1.61 -15.11 -2.23
C SER A 142 -2.78 -15.19 -3.21
N LYS A 143 -2.54 -15.80 -4.38
CA LYS A 143 -3.55 -16.02 -5.42
C LYS A 143 -3.75 -17.53 -5.64
N LYS A 144 -4.02 -18.27 -4.55
CA LYS A 144 -4.37 -19.71 -4.53
C LYS A 144 -3.70 -20.52 -5.66
N GLY A 145 -2.38 -20.70 -5.59
CA GLY A 145 -1.62 -21.50 -6.55
C GLY A 145 -0.98 -20.73 -7.72
N ALA A 146 -1.22 -19.42 -7.87
CA ALA A 146 -0.51 -18.62 -8.85
C ALA A 146 0.83 -18.09 -8.30
N PHE A 147 1.92 -18.42 -9.00
CA PHE A 147 3.25 -17.87 -8.74
C PHE A 147 3.23 -16.34 -8.84
N GLN A 148 3.75 -15.67 -7.80
CA GLN A 148 3.92 -14.22 -7.82
C GLN A 148 5.36 -13.86 -8.21
N ASP A 149 5.53 -13.19 -9.34
CA ASP A 149 6.81 -12.67 -9.82
C ASP A 149 7.15 -11.29 -9.20
N ARG A 150 6.11 -10.49 -8.91
CA ARG A 150 6.23 -9.14 -8.36
C ARG A 150 5.14 -8.81 -7.33
N ALA A 151 5.41 -7.80 -6.51
CA ALA A 151 4.44 -7.24 -5.57
C ALA A 151 3.46 -6.32 -6.30
N THR A 152 2.17 -6.50 -6.02
CA THR A 152 1.06 -5.83 -6.72
C THR A 152 0.07 -5.15 -5.78
N HIS A 153 0.28 -5.29 -4.47
CA HIS A 153 -0.64 -4.78 -3.45
C HIS A 153 0.06 -3.91 -2.42
N SER A 154 -0.72 -3.14 -1.67
CA SER A 154 -0.22 -2.27 -0.60
C SER A 154 -1.21 -2.17 0.56
N TRP A 155 -0.68 -2.21 1.77
CA TRP A 155 -1.42 -2.20 3.03
C TRP A 155 -0.66 -1.40 4.08
N ASN A 156 -1.14 -1.40 5.32
CA ASN A 156 -0.50 -0.69 6.41
C ASN A 156 -0.01 -1.59 7.54
N ILE A 157 1.01 -1.10 8.22
CA ILE A 157 1.48 -1.63 9.49
C ILE A 157 1.53 -0.46 10.48
N VAL A 158 1.00 -0.67 11.67
CA VAL A 158 0.91 0.34 12.72
C VAL A 158 1.49 -0.24 14.01
N LYS A 159 2.25 0.58 14.75
CA LYS A 159 2.75 0.24 16.07
C LYS A 159 1.71 0.66 17.12
N LEU A 160 1.21 -0.29 17.91
CA LEU A 160 0.25 -0.06 18.99
C LEU A 160 0.69 -0.83 20.23
N ASN A 161 0.79 -0.15 21.38
CA ASN A 161 1.22 -0.76 22.65
C ASN A 161 2.52 -1.59 22.52
N ASP A 162 3.51 -1.02 21.84
CA ASP A 162 4.79 -1.65 21.51
C ASP A 162 4.75 -2.86 20.56
N GLU A 163 3.59 -3.22 20.04
CA GLU A 163 3.44 -4.32 19.09
C GLU A 163 3.08 -3.84 17.69
N TRP A 164 3.63 -4.50 16.68
CA TRP A 164 3.31 -4.24 15.28
C TRP A 164 2.05 -4.99 14.86
N ARG A 165 1.14 -4.29 14.19
CA ARG A 165 -0.14 -4.82 13.70
C ARG A 165 -0.40 -4.43 12.27
N PHE A 166 -1.02 -5.34 11.52
CA PHE A 166 -1.28 -5.18 10.09
C PHE A 166 -2.73 -4.77 9.83
N PHE A 167 -2.91 -3.96 8.79
CA PHE A 167 -4.20 -3.43 8.37
C PHE A 167 -4.30 -3.44 6.85
N ASP A 168 -5.32 -4.09 6.30
CA ASP A 168 -5.64 -4.01 4.86
C ASP A 168 -7.01 -3.39 4.64
N LEU A 169 -7.03 -2.07 4.47
CA LEU A 169 -8.26 -1.32 4.22
C LEU A 169 -8.90 -1.67 2.87
N THR A 170 -8.13 -2.19 1.91
CA THR A 170 -8.65 -2.53 0.58
C THR A 170 -9.45 -3.82 0.64
N TRP A 171 -8.91 -4.86 1.28
CA TRP A 171 -9.62 -6.12 1.45
C TRP A 171 -10.77 -5.96 2.45
N ALA A 172 -10.61 -5.11 3.47
CA ALA A 172 -11.71 -4.73 4.34
C ALA A 172 -12.87 -4.04 3.61
N TYR A 173 -12.55 -3.08 2.72
CA TYR A 173 -13.54 -2.47 1.83
C TYR A 173 -14.25 -3.52 0.99
N ALA A 174 -13.50 -4.42 0.35
CA ALA A 174 -14.08 -5.48 -0.50
C ALA A 174 -15.00 -6.42 0.31
N SER A 175 -14.59 -6.84 1.50
CA SER A 175 -15.42 -7.64 2.40
C SER A 175 -16.69 -6.89 2.82
N PHE A 176 -16.59 -5.60 3.13
CA PHE A 176 -17.74 -4.78 3.50
C PHE A 176 -18.70 -4.57 2.32
N GLU A 177 -18.17 -4.29 1.12
CA GLU A 177 -18.96 -4.12 -0.10
C GLU A 177 -19.71 -5.40 -0.47
N HIS A 178 -19.04 -6.56 -0.39
CA HIS A 178 -19.62 -7.86 -0.74
C HIS A 178 -20.70 -8.31 0.27
N THR A 179 -20.45 -8.12 1.57
CA THR A 179 -21.32 -8.68 2.63
C THR A 179 -22.33 -7.69 3.18
N GLY A 180 -22.04 -6.39 3.12
CA GLY A 180 -22.77 -5.34 3.85
C GLY A 180 -22.60 -5.38 5.37
N ILE A 181 -21.75 -6.28 5.89
CA ILE A 181 -21.56 -6.54 7.32
C ILE A 181 -20.30 -5.80 7.78
N LYS A 182 -20.39 -4.91 8.78
CA LYS A 182 -19.23 -4.14 9.25
C LYS A 182 -18.21 -5.03 9.95
N SER A 183 -18.65 -6.04 10.70
CA SER A 183 -17.78 -6.95 11.44
C SER A 183 -16.88 -7.78 10.52
N SER A 184 -17.23 -7.97 9.24
CA SER A 184 -16.36 -8.62 8.26
C SER A 184 -15.09 -7.80 7.98
N THR A 185 -15.10 -6.49 8.22
CA THR A 185 -13.90 -5.65 8.09
C THR A 185 -12.84 -5.96 9.14
N ASN A 186 -13.21 -6.64 10.24
CA ASN A 186 -12.29 -6.92 11.34
C ASN A 186 -11.26 -8.00 10.99
N GLU A 187 -11.50 -8.80 9.94
CA GLU A 187 -10.53 -9.78 9.43
C GLU A 187 -9.20 -9.13 9.01
N PHE A 188 -9.23 -7.84 8.63
CA PHE A 188 -8.07 -7.07 8.18
C PHE A 188 -7.72 -5.91 9.11
N TYR A 189 -8.17 -5.97 10.36
CA TYR A 189 -7.95 -4.94 11.36
C TYR A 189 -7.10 -5.48 12.52
N MET A 190 -5.96 -4.84 12.78
CA MET A 190 -5.03 -5.23 13.86
C MET A 190 -4.55 -6.70 13.79
N VAL A 191 -4.28 -7.20 12.59
CA VAL A 191 -3.87 -8.60 12.38
C VAL A 191 -2.43 -8.81 12.84
N LYS A 192 -2.14 -9.97 13.45
CA LYS A 192 -0.79 -10.33 13.89
C LYS A 192 0.11 -10.70 12.70
N PRO A 193 1.43 -10.48 12.78
CA PRO A 193 2.38 -10.83 11.72
C PRO A 193 2.25 -12.27 11.20
N GLN A 194 2.16 -13.25 12.10
CA GLN A 194 2.10 -14.68 11.78
C GLN A 194 0.81 -15.07 11.05
N GLU A 195 -0.28 -14.35 11.30
CA GLU A 195 -1.57 -14.57 10.65
C GLU A 195 -1.62 -13.85 9.30
N PHE A 196 -1.11 -12.62 9.24
CA PHE A 196 -1.14 -11.80 8.04
C PHE A 196 -0.27 -12.37 6.91
N VAL A 197 0.88 -12.96 7.25
CA VAL A 197 1.81 -13.55 6.26
C VAL A 197 1.24 -14.72 5.47
N LEU A 198 0.13 -15.32 5.93
CA LEU A 198 -0.55 -16.41 5.22
C LEU A 198 -1.15 -15.93 3.89
N SER A 199 -1.53 -14.66 3.79
CA SER A 199 -2.15 -14.07 2.59
C SER A 199 -1.36 -12.90 2.02
N HIS A 200 -0.50 -12.26 2.81
CA HIS A 200 0.22 -11.04 2.44
C HIS A 200 1.70 -11.13 2.80
N LEU A 201 2.57 -11.16 1.78
CA LEU A 201 4.01 -11.17 1.98
C LEU A 201 4.63 -9.80 1.65
N PRO A 202 5.18 -9.06 2.62
CA PRO A 202 5.96 -7.86 2.36
C PRO A 202 7.11 -8.08 1.36
N LEU A 203 7.44 -7.03 0.58
CA LEU A 203 8.52 -7.05 -0.41
C LEU A 203 9.89 -7.44 0.14
N VAL A 204 10.17 -7.12 1.40
CA VAL A 204 11.46 -7.35 2.05
C VAL A 204 11.26 -7.88 3.49
N PRO A 205 12.19 -8.71 4.02
CA PRO A 205 12.03 -9.41 5.29
C PRO A 205 11.72 -8.53 6.52
N MET A 206 12.36 -7.36 6.65
CA MET A 206 12.17 -6.47 7.82
C MET A 206 10.72 -6.04 8.03
N TRP A 207 9.93 -5.95 6.96
CA TRP A 207 8.53 -5.54 7.03
C TRP A 207 7.57 -6.70 7.32
N GLN A 208 8.07 -7.93 7.48
CA GLN A 208 7.26 -9.06 7.93
C GLN A 208 7.01 -9.03 9.44
N PHE A 209 7.88 -8.37 10.22
CA PHE A 209 7.82 -8.38 11.69
C PHE A 209 7.81 -9.80 12.27
N LEU A 210 8.58 -10.68 11.63
CA LEU A 210 8.79 -12.07 12.01
C LEU A 210 10.27 -12.29 12.27
N GLU A 211 10.59 -13.05 13.32
CA GLU A 211 11.97 -13.52 13.57
C GLU A 211 12.37 -14.69 12.66
N THR A 212 11.39 -15.24 11.93
CA THR A 212 11.52 -16.26 10.89
C THR A 212 10.84 -15.79 9.60
N PRO A 213 11.42 -14.82 8.86
CA PRO A 213 10.80 -14.27 7.66
C PRO A 213 10.49 -15.37 6.65
N VAL A 214 9.24 -15.43 6.22
CA VAL A 214 8.78 -16.37 5.20
C VAL A 214 9.41 -15.96 3.86
N PRO A 215 10.16 -16.84 3.19
CA PRO A 215 10.69 -16.54 1.86
C PRO A 215 9.59 -16.68 0.80
N ILE A 216 9.72 -15.93 -0.31
CA ILE A 216 8.75 -15.95 -1.42
C ILE A 216 8.50 -17.35 -1.99
N SER A 217 9.53 -18.23 -1.97
CA SER A 217 9.41 -19.62 -2.41
C SER A 217 8.42 -20.42 -1.56
N ILE A 218 8.45 -20.24 -0.24
CA ILE A 218 7.52 -20.89 0.69
C ILE A 218 6.14 -20.24 0.60
N PHE A 219 6.07 -18.92 0.50
CA PHE A 219 4.80 -18.21 0.32
C PHE A 219 4.04 -18.69 -0.92
N ASN A 220 4.73 -18.86 -2.05
CA ASN A 220 4.15 -19.38 -3.29
C ASN A 220 3.67 -20.84 -3.19
N MET A 221 4.09 -21.60 -2.17
CA MET A 221 3.58 -22.96 -1.92
C MET A 221 2.26 -22.98 -1.14
N GLY A 222 1.82 -21.83 -0.60
CA GLY A 222 0.54 -21.68 0.08
C GLY A 222 0.57 -21.89 1.59
N ASN A 223 -0.58 -21.67 2.23
CA ASN A 223 -0.73 -21.48 3.67
C ASN A 223 -0.21 -22.66 4.50
N ASP A 224 -0.44 -23.90 4.05
CA ASP A 224 0.00 -25.10 4.76
C ASP A 224 1.53 -25.15 4.87
N MET A 225 2.22 -24.82 3.78
CA MET A 225 3.69 -24.78 3.76
C MET A 225 4.25 -23.61 4.56
N ILE A 226 3.56 -22.46 4.56
CA ILE A 226 3.92 -21.32 5.42
C ILE A 226 3.82 -21.72 6.90
N ASN A 227 2.71 -22.35 7.31
CA ASN A 227 2.53 -22.81 8.68
C ASN A 227 3.59 -23.84 9.10
N ILE A 228 3.87 -24.82 8.23
CA ILE A 228 4.92 -25.81 8.47
C ILE A 228 6.29 -25.13 8.64
N TYR A 229 6.60 -24.13 7.80
CA TYR A 229 7.84 -23.37 7.88
C TYR A 229 7.96 -22.60 9.19
N LEU A 230 6.92 -21.86 9.58
CA LEU A 230 6.90 -21.07 10.82
C LEU A 230 7.06 -21.92 12.09
N ILE A 231 6.52 -23.14 12.09
CA ILE A 231 6.65 -24.08 13.22
C ILE A 231 8.04 -24.73 13.28
N LYS A 232 8.61 -25.10 12.13
CA LYS A 232 9.87 -25.87 12.08
C LYS A 232 11.10 -24.99 12.22
N GLN A 233 11.05 -23.76 11.72
CA GLN A 233 12.22 -22.89 11.63
C GLN A 233 12.46 -22.19 12.97
N LYS A 234 13.72 -22.19 13.44
CA LYS A 234 14.11 -21.39 14.60
C LYS A 234 14.26 -19.91 14.22
N PRO A 235 13.97 -18.97 15.14
CA PRO A 235 14.31 -17.55 14.99
C PRO A 235 15.75 -17.36 14.48
N HIS A 236 15.89 -16.61 13.40
CA HIS A 236 17.19 -16.38 12.72
C HIS A 236 17.29 -14.99 12.10
N TYR A 237 16.34 -14.10 12.41
CA TYR A 237 16.28 -12.76 11.88
C TYR A 237 15.84 -11.80 12.99
N ASN A 238 16.50 -10.65 13.08
CA ASN A 238 16.12 -9.58 13.98
C ASN A 238 15.56 -8.42 13.16
N TYR A 239 14.24 -8.37 13.00
CA TYR A 239 13.63 -7.30 12.21
C TYR A 239 13.78 -5.92 12.88
N GLU A 240 13.93 -5.87 14.22
CA GLU A 240 14.10 -4.60 14.95
C GLU A 240 15.44 -3.93 14.62
N ASP A 241 16.53 -4.70 14.51
CA ASP A 241 17.84 -4.18 14.10
C ASP A 241 17.80 -3.56 12.70
N SER A 242 17.04 -4.21 11.82
CA SER A 242 16.95 -3.89 10.41
C SER A 242 16.09 -2.67 10.23
N LEU A 243 14.99 -2.58 10.99
CA LEU A 243 14.14 -1.41 11.06
C LEU A 243 14.86 -0.21 11.69
N LYS A 244 15.61 -0.41 12.78
CA LYS A 244 16.41 0.65 13.43
C LYS A 244 17.47 1.20 12.47
N THR A 245 18.13 0.32 11.71
CA THR A 245 19.09 0.71 10.69
C THR A 245 18.40 1.47 9.56
N TYR A 246 17.27 0.96 9.06
CA TYR A 246 16.49 1.59 7.99
C TYR A 246 16.00 3.00 8.38
N LYS A 247 15.52 3.18 9.61
CA LYS A 247 15.03 4.48 10.12
C LYS A 247 16.13 5.55 10.15
N LYS A 248 17.39 5.17 10.35
CA LYS A 248 18.54 6.11 10.35
C LYS A 248 18.95 6.59 8.95
N LEU A 249 18.55 5.88 7.90
CA LEU A 249 18.90 6.22 6.53
C LEU A 249 18.09 7.43 6.03
N GLY A 250 18.70 8.26 5.20
CA GLY A 250 18.01 9.28 4.43
C GLY A 250 17.13 8.66 3.33
N ALA A 251 16.25 9.47 2.73
CA ALA A 251 15.30 8.99 1.73
C ALA A 251 15.98 8.32 0.52
N ARG A 252 17.15 8.84 0.10
CA ARG A 252 17.94 8.31 -1.02
C ARG A 252 18.49 6.93 -0.70
N GLU A 253 19.12 6.79 0.46
CA GLU A 253 19.74 5.55 0.92
C GLU A 253 18.68 4.47 1.20
N ARG A 254 17.50 4.86 1.70
CA ARG A 254 16.36 3.95 1.86
C ARG A 254 15.94 3.33 0.52
N CYS A 255 15.83 4.12 -0.55
CA CYS A 255 15.50 3.59 -1.87
C CYS A 255 16.54 2.57 -2.36
N LEU A 256 17.84 2.88 -2.22
CA LEU A 256 18.90 1.95 -2.63
C LEU A 256 18.93 0.68 -1.77
N LYS A 257 18.75 0.81 -0.45
CA LYS A 257 18.61 -0.35 0.45
C LYS A 257 17.43 -1.22 0.04
N MET A 258 16.25 -0.63 -0.18
CA MET A 258 15.07 -1.38 -0.62
C MET A 258 15.32 -2.09 -1.96
N ALA A 259 15.95 -1.43 -2.94
CA ALA A 259 16.29 -2.04 -4.23
C ALA A 259 17.21 -3.26 -4.09
N ASP A 260 18.17 -3.22 -3.16
CA ASP A 260 19.08 -4.32 -2.86
C ASP A 260 18.37 -5.47 -2.13
N GLU A 261 17.59 -5.16 -1.10
CA GLU A 261 16.81 -6.15 -0.34
C GLU A 261 15.76 -6.85 -1.22
N ILE A 262 15.10 -6.13 -2.13
CA ILE A 262 14.18 -6.72 -3.12
C ILE A 262 14.92 -7.74 -3.98
N TYR A 263 16.12 -7.40 -4.48
CA TYR A 263 16.92 -8.31 -5.29
C TYR A 263 17.37 -9.56 -4.52
N LYS A 264 17.78 -9.40 -3.25
CA LYS A 264 18.14 -10.50 -2.36
C LYS A 264 16.96 -11.43 -2.06
N THR A 265 15.78 -10.85 -1.86
CA THR A 265 14.55 -11.58 -1.50
C THR A 265 13.94 -12.29 -2.71
N ASN A 266 13.89 -11.62 -3.85
CA ASN A 266 13.37 -12.16 -5.10
C ASN A 266 14.08 -11.49 -6.29
N SER A 267 15.13 -12.14 -6.80
CA SER A 267 15.92 -11.61 -7.92
C SER A 267 15.14 -11.48 -9.23
N SER A 268 14.01 -12.19 -9.37
CA SER A 268 13.11 -12.07 -10.53
C SER A 268 12.21 -10.84 -10.46
N ASN A 269 12.05 -10.21 -9.28
CA ASN A 269 11.24 -9.01 -9.11
C ASN A 269 11.98 -7.73 -9.57
N LYS A 270 12.25 -7.67 -10.87
CA LYS A 270 12.89 -6.54 -11.53
C LYS A 270 11.99 -5.31 -11.53
N PHE A 271 10.67 -5.50 -11.60
CA PHE A 271 9.69 -4.41 -11.64
C PHE A 271 9.72 -3.57 -10.35
N ASN A 272 9.54 -4.16 -9.16
CA ASN A 272 9.57 -3.37 -7.92
C ASN A 272 10.97 -2.83 -7.63
N ARG A 273 12.04 -3.50 -8.06
CA ARG A 273 13.40 -2.97 -7.99
C ARG A 273 13.58 -1.71 -8.85
N ALA A 274 13.01 -1.70 -10.05
CA ALA A 274 13.02 -0.54 -10.94
C ALA A 274 12.26 0.65 -10.35
N ILE A 275 11.15 0.40 -9.65
CA ILE A 275 10.40 1.43 -8.93
C ILE A 275 11.28 2.11 -7.86
N GLU A 276 12.09 1.36 -7.11
CA GLU A 276 13.01 1.96 -6.12
C GLU A 276 14.12 2.81 -6.76
N TYR A 277 14.64 2.40 -7.91
CA TYR A 277 15.58 3.23 -8.68
C TYR A 277 14.94 4.51 -9.21
N LEU A 278 13.69 4.44 -9.68
CA LEU A 278 12.93 5.63 -10.08
C LEU A 278 12.68 6.56 -8.89
N ARG A 279 12.31 6.01 -7.72
CA ARG A 279 12.13 6.77 -6.48
C ARG A 279 13.42 7.47 -6.05
N TYR A 280 14.55 6.76 -6.07
CA TYR A 280 15.86 7.34 -5.76
C TYR A 280 16.15 8.59 -6.60
N ALA A 281 15.98 8.49 -7.92
CA ALA A 281 16.22 9.61 -8.81
C ALA A 281 15.22 10.76 -8.60
N ARG A 282 13.97 10.44 -8.27
CA ARG A 282 12.96 11.45 -7.92
C ARG A 282 13.29 12.21 -6.65
N VAL A 283 13.85 11.55 -5.64
CA VAL A 283 14.32 12.23 -4.42
C VAL A 283 15.40 13.25 -4.76
N ILE A 284 16.37 12.89 -5.61
CA ILE A 284 17.43 13.81 -6.09
C ILE A 284 16.86 14.96 -6.92
N LEU A 285 15.83 14.68 -7.72
CA LEU A 285 15.16 15.72 -8.52
C LEU A 285 14.28 16.65 -7.68
N SER A 286 13.77 16.19 -6.54
CA SER A 286 12.84 16.95 -5.71
C SER A 286 13.49 18.26 -5.21
N PHE A 287 12.75 19.36 -5.34
CA PHE A 287 13.21 20.71 -5.00
C PHE A 287 13.10 21.01 -3.50
N GLN A 288 13.52 20.09 -2.63
CA GLN A 288 13.44 20.37 -1.19
C GLN A 288 14.33 21.54 -0.76
N ASN A 289 15.35 21.91 -1.55
CA ASN A 289 16.05 23.17 -1.42
C ASN A 289 16.43 23.71 -2.81
N ALA A 290 15.68 24.68 -3.34
CA ALA A 290 16.06 25.38 -4.58
C ALA A 290 17.42 26.12 -4.46
N SER A 291 17.94 26.27 -3.23
CA SER A 291 19.24 26.86 -2.90
C SER A 291 20.38 25.84 -2.82
N GLU A 292 20.11 24.53 -2.82
CA GLU A 292 21.14 23.50 -2.68
C GLU A 292 21.66 23.14 -4.08
N LYS A 293 22.93 23.43 -4.32
CA LYS A 293 23.58 23.10 -5.60
C LYS A 293 23.61 21.59 -5.74
N LYS A 294 22.77 21.03 -6.61
CA LYS A 294 22.75 19.59 -6.91
C LYS A 294 24.15 19.17 -7.38
N GLU A 295 24.77 18.24 -6.66
CA GLU A 295 26.11 17.80 -7.03
C GLU A 295 26.07 17.02 -8.34
N LEU A 296 27.00 17.32 -9.24
CA LEU A 296 27.07 16.67 -10.55
C LEU A 296 27.16 15.14 -10.42
N LYS A 297 27.88 14.65 -9.40
CA LYS A 297 28.02 13.23 -9.11
C LYS A 297 26.67 12.57 -8.82
N GLU A 298 25.85 13.17 -7.96
CA GLU A 298 24.53 12.64 -7.59
C GLU A 298 23.58 12.61 -8.80
N LEU A 299 23.61 13.66 -9.64
CA LEU A 299 22.81 13.70 -10.86
C LEU A 299 23.20 12.58 -11.83
N LEU A 300 24.51 12.29 -11.97
CA LEU A 300 25.01 11.19 -12.80
C LEU A 300 24.65 9.81 -12.24
N GLU A 301 24.71 9.63 -10.92
CA GLU A 301 24.26 8.41 -10.25
C GLU A 301 22.75 8.19 -10.45
N ALA A 302 21.94 9.24 -10.26
CA ALA A 302 20.50 9.20 -10.55
C ALA A 302 20.22 8.80 -12.00
N LYS A 303 20.99 9.35 -12.96
CA LYS A 303 20.89 9.03 -14.38
C LYS A 303 21.16 7.53 -14.64
N ASP A 304 22.19 6.95 -14.03
CA ASP A 304 22.48 5.51 -14.12
C ASP A 304 21.31 4.67 -13.56
N LYS A 305 20.78 5.05 -12.39
CA LYS A 305 19.64 4.34 -11.77
C LYS A 305 18.39 4.41 -12.64
N ILE A 306 18.05 5.56 -13.21
CA ILE A 306 16.90 5.68 -14.14
C ILE A 306 17.10 4.80 -15.37
N LYS A 307 18.30 4.81 -15.98
CA LYS A 307 18.57 3.95 -17.14
C LYS A 307 18.41 2.46 -16.81
N LYS A 308 18.85 2.03 -15.63
CA LYS A 308 18.64 0.66 -15.13
C LYS A 308 17.15 0.36 -14.91
N ALA A 309 16.41 1.29 -14.32
CA ALA A 309 14.96 1.15 -14.14
C ALA A 309 14.24 0.98 -15.48
N MET A 310 14.59 1.82 -16.46
CA MET A 310 14.06 1.75 -17.82
C MET A 310 14.32 0.41 -18.50
N LEU A 311 15.52 -0.17 -18.33
CA LEU A 311 15.83 -1.50 -18.85
C LEU A 311 14.91 -2.56 -18.24
N PHE A 312 14.78 -2.58 -16.91
CA PHE A 312 13.90 -3.52 -16.21
C PHE A 312 12.43 -3.36 -16.59
N PHE A 313 11.95 -2.12 -16.78
CA PHE A 313 10.59 -1.89 -17.26
C PHE A 313 10.40 -2.41 -18.68
N ARG A 314 11.37 -2.28 -19.60
CA ARG A 314 11.25 -2.83 -20.96
C ARG A 314 11.21 -4.35 -21.04
N GLU A 315 11.86 -5.04 -20.09
CA GLU A 315 11.82 -6.50 -20.04
C GLU A 315 10.42 -7.04 -19.73
N THR A 316 9.58 -6.20 -19.13
CA THR A 316 8.22 -6.52 -18.75
C THR A 316 7.25 -5.89 -19.75
N GLN A 317 6.51 -6.68 -20.51
CA GLN A 317 5.70 -6.16 -21.63
C GLN A 317 4.29 -5.69 -21.24
N ASP A 318 3.90 -5.77 -19.96
CA ASP A 318 2.58 -5.33 -19.53
C ASP A 318 2.44 -3.79 -19.50
N VAL A 319 1.19 -3.31 -19.51
CA VAL A 319 0.84 -1.89 -19.59
C VAL A 319 1.46 -1.09 -18.43
N SER A 320 1.54 -1.67 -17.23
CA SER A 320 2.20 -1.08 -16.06
C SER A 320 3.62 -0.66 -16.36
N ALA A 321 4.38 -1.60 -16.92
CA ALA A 321 5.79 -1.44 -17.15
C ALA A 321 6.04 -0.46 -18.29
N GLN A 322 5.18 -0.45 -19.32
CA GLN A 322 5.22 0.56 -20.38
C GLN A 322 4.98 1.98 -19.84
N LEU A 323 3.99 2.16 -18.96
CA LEU A 323 3.73 3.45 -18.33
C LEU A 323 4.88 3.91 -17.42
N MET A 324 5.42 3.00 -16.61
CA MET A 324 6.57 3.32 -15.75
C MET A 324 7.83 3.61 -16.56
N PHE A 325 8.01 2.95 -17.70
CA PHE A 325 9.07 3.26 -18.65
C PHE A 325 8.96 4.71 -19.16
N LEU A 326 7.76 5.14 -19.58
CA LEU A 326 7.52 6.53 -20.02
C LEU A 326 7.78 7.53 -18.89
N GLN A 327 7.31 7.25 -17.68
CA GLN A 327 7.62 8.11 -16.53
C GLN A 327 9.12 8.19 -16.25
N ALA A 328 9.83 7.06 -16.33
CA ALA A 328 11.28 7.04 -16.15
C ALA A 328 12.00 7.84 -17.24
N LEU A 329 11.51 7.79 -18.49
CA LEU A 329 12.00 8.61 -19.60
C LEU A 329 11.83 10.11 -19.32
N ASP A 330 10.67 10.55 -18.85
CA ASP A 330 10.44 11.96 -18.50
C ASP A 330 11.43 12.45 -17.44
N HIS A 331 11.66 11.66 -16.40
CA HIS A 331 12.61 12.00 -15.34
C HIS A 331 14.06 11.96 -15.84
N LEU A 332 14.40 11.08 -16.79
CA LEU A 332 15.71 11.06 -17.44
C LEU A 332 16.00 12.38 -18.16
N LEU A 333 15.02 12.87 -18.95
CA LEU A 333 15.16 14.12 -19.68
C LEU A 333 15.37 15.31 -18.74
N ILE A 334 14.65 15.33 -17.61
CA ILE A 334 14.82 16.34 -16.57
C ILE A 334 16.23 16.27 -15.96
N LEU A 335 16.73 15.07 -15.62
CA LEU A 335 18.09 14.88 -15.11
C LEU A 335 19.15 15.37 -16.11
N GLU A 336 19.00 15.05 -17.39
CA GLU A 336 19.95 15.46 -18.42
C GLU A 336 20.05 16.98 -18.54
N LYS A 337 18.92 17.68 -18.46
CA LYS A 337 18.90 19.15 -18.39
C LYS A 337 19.66 19.68 -17.16
N TRP A 338 19.43 19.10 -15.98
CA TRP A 338 20.14 19.50 -14.76
C TRP A 338 21.64 19.23 -14.82
N ILE A 339 22.05 18.11 -15.41
CA ILE A 339 23.46 17.77 -15.62
C ILE A 339 24.14 18.83 -16.49
N GLN A 340 23.53 19.19 -17.63
CA GLN A 340 24.05 20.21 -18.54
C GLN A 340 24.18 21.59 -17.85
N ILE A 341 23.16 22.01 -17.10
CA ILE A 341 23.19 23.26 -16.33
C ILE A 341 24.35 23.23 -15.32
N THR A 342 24.48 22.15 -14.55
CA THR A 342 25.49 22.02 -13.49
C THR A 342 26.91 21.99 -14.06
N GLN A 343 27.11 21.28 -15.18
CA GLN A 343 28.40 21.26 -15.89
C GLN A 343 28.78 22.66 -16.41
N SER A 344 27.82 23.38 -16.99
CA SER A 344 28.04 24.74 -17.50
C SER A 344 28.40 25.72 -16.38
N GLN A 345 27.72 25.63 -15.24
CA GLN A 345 28.02 26.44 -14.05
C GLN A 345 29.39 26.13 -13.46
N ASN A 346 29.76 24.86 -13.38
CA ASN A 346 31.09 24.45 -12.88
C ASN A 346 32.21 24.94 -13.80
N LYS A 347 32.02 24.88 -15.12
CA LYS A 347 32.96 25.41 -16.11
C LYS A 347 33.15 26.94 -15.96
N LYS A 348 32.05 27.70 -15.86
CA LYS A 348 32.11 29.15 -15.62
C LYS A 348 32.81 29.50 -14.31
N ALA A 349 32.56 28.74 -13.24
CA ALA A 349 33.19 28.95 -11.94
C ALA A 349 34.70 28.62 -11.94
N SER A 350 35.16 27.68 -12.77
CA SER A 350 36.58 27.43 -12.97
C SER A 350 37.25 28.51 -13.81
N GLU A 351 36.55 29.06 -14.81
CA GLU A 351 37.06 30.12 -15.68
C GLU A 351 37.16 31.48 -14.95
N SER A 352 36.24 31.78 -14.01
CA SER A 352 36.27 33.02 -13.21
C SER A 352 37.30 33.03 -12.07
N LYS A 353 38.05 31.95 -11.88
CA LYS A 353 39.12 31.84 -10.88
C LYS A 353 40.52 32.10 -11.47
N PHE A 354 40.60 32.28 -12.78
CA PHE A 354 41.75 32.79 -13.52
C PHE A 354 41.44 34.21 -13.99
#